data_AF-A0A3S3J6R7-F1
#
_entry.id   AF-A0A3S3J6R7-F1
#
_cell.length_a   1.000
_cell.length_b   1.000
_cell.length_c   1.000
_cell.angle_alpha   90.00
_cell.angle_beta   90.00
_cell.angle_gamma   90.00
#
_symmetry.space_group_name_H-M   'P 1'
#
loop_
_entity.id
_entity.type
_entity.pdbx_description
1 polymer ?
#
loop_
_entity_poly.entity_id
_entity_poly.type
_entity_poly.pdbx_seq_one_letter_code
_entity_poly.pdbx_strand_id
1 'polypeptide(L)'
;MVNPVKLAAQLRFHLSELGSRNAHHEFEHLARHLARARIYSNILPATGPVSAGGDGGRDFETFRTGIALPVAGSLFAARSSRDRAVAFACSLEKRIERKIRGDVEKIVATGKVDEIVYFCEANLAIAKRQELVAAANGMGTELQIFDGNTIAEWLAEPDLFWIAEEFLHVPAEISPQVRSDDGYAQHRADWKARKVFPVSRADFVAIKAGLRHATFEATARPDLSFWVERMAGFLVPMAPRDLVRSASYEIAVAHLRGRGDMTTQAHLVADYFVDVEAHADIGDLTTAATLLTYAFGGYWLGQFRVNESDLHDYRRKLAGAVQSALEEAIGPGRRAGLLHVLGLLEQTPAGPGLAPDFSAVIASWNAMLDSAEQALLYPIEAFADLLVEIVKLRGDDAELLALAARADDLLGKRMGGVAAGEKAIDRSLSLLERDEPAAAIRELHRAKTKWFSGERLAGAVRILLLLAEQYRQHGLAYAAKYHAMTAALLTRYERDDDVRRLQPEALLDLLDAEDGAGNSFGFLRLLPVFIQAHIFHDDHPLNTEQHPRLQSNLGQFGVPAWFPEAG
;
A
#
# COMPACT_ATOMS: atom_id res chain seq x y z
N MET A 1 -2.20 -8.10 0.93
CA MET A 1 -2.92 -7.29 1.94
C MET A 1 -2.24 -5.93 2.04
N VAL A 2 -2.96 -4.82 1.85
CA VAL A 2 -2.34 -3.48 2.01
C VAL A 2 -2.16 -3.21 3.50
N ASN A 3 -0.91 -3.05 3.93
CA ASN A 3 -0.58 -2.65 5.31
C ASN A 3 -1.25 -1.29 5.63
N PRO A 4 -2.02 -1.15 6.73
CA PRO A 4 -2.67 0.11 7.10
C PRO A 4 -1.71 1.30 7.17
N VAL A 5 -0.47 1.09 7.60
CA VAL A 5 0.57 2.13 7.63
C VAL A 5 0.93 2.59 6.22
N LYS A 6 1.08 1.64 5.30
CA LYS A 6 1.35 1.92 3.88
C LYS A 6 0.17 2.62 3.21
N LEU A 7 -1.07 2.26 3.59
CA LEU A 7 -2.26 2.94 3.10
C LEU A 7 -2.30 4.40 3.59
N ALA A 8 -2.07 4.63 4.88
CA ALA A 8 -2.01 5.98 5.44
C ALA A 8 -0.92 6.83 4.76
N ALA A 9 0.26 6.26 4.45
CA ALA A 9 1.31 6.97 3.71
C ALA A 9 0.86 7.38 2.29
N GLN A 10 0.15 6.51 1.57
CA GLN A 10 -0.43 6.86 0.27
C GLN A 10 -1.51 7.94 0.39
N LEU A 11 -2.42 7.82 1.37
CA LEU A 11 -3.43 8.84 1.62
C LEU A 11 -2.82 10.18 2.01
N ARG A 12 -1.71 10.17 2.76
CA ARG A 12 -0.97 11.38 3.12
C ARG A 12 -0.41 12.09 1.90
N PHE A 13 0.06 11.35 0.89
CA PHE A 13 0.47 11.90 -0.40
C PHE A 13 -0.71 12.59 -1.11
N HIS A 14 -1.82 11.87 -1.32
CA HIS A 14 -2.99 12.44 -1.98
C HIS A 14 -3.56 13.66 -1.25
N LEU A 15 -3.54 13.65 0.09
CA LEU A 15 -3.90 14.81 0.90
C LEU A 15 -3.00 16.02 0.63
N SER A 16 -1.70 15.82 0.46
CA SER A 16 -0.75 16.91 0.17
C SER A 16 -0.95 17.53 -1.22
N GLU A 17 -1.56 16.79 -2.14
CA GLU A 17 -1.89 17.26 -3.48
C GLU A 17 -3.16 18.13 -3.53
N LEU A 18 -3.93 18.26 -2.44
CA LEU A 18 -5.04 19.22 -2.40
C LEU A 18 -4.53 20.67 -2.49
N GLY A 19 -3.39 20.97 -1.86
CA GLY A 19 -2.80 22.29 -1.89
C GLY A 19 -2.32 22.71 -3.28
N SER A 20 -1.82 21.77 -4.09
CA SER A 20 -1.38 22.05 -5.47
C SER A 20 -2.57 22.34 -6.41
N ARG A 21 -3.77 21.87 -6.06
CA ARG A 21 -5.02 22.07 -6.81
C ARG A 21 -5.87 23.25 -6.33
N ASN A 22 -5.42 23.99 -5.30
CA ASN A 22 -6.24 25.01 -4.59
C ASN A 22 -7.59 24.45 -4.06
N ALA A 23 -7.62 23.18 -3.68
CA ALA A 23 -8.83 22.43 -3.30
C ALA A 23 -9.25 22.67 -1.83
N HIS A 24 -9.33 23.94 -1.42
CA HIS A 24 -9.65 24.32 -0.03
C HIS A 24 -11.06 23.87 0.39
N HIS A 25 -12.06 24.05 -0.47
CA HIS A 25 -13.43 23.64 -0.19
C HIS A 25 -13.61 22.12 -0.10
N GLU A 26 -12.87 21.34 -0.92
CA GLU A 26 -12.83 19.88 -0.81
C GLU A 26 -12.25 19.46 0.55
N PHE A 27 -11.17 20.12 1.00
CA PHE A 27 -10.57 19.85 2.31
C PHE A 27 -11.52 20.18 3.47
N GLU A 28 -12.27 21.29 3.41
CA GLU A 28 -13.29 21.64 4.39
C GLU A 28 -14.41 20.58 4.44
N HIS A 29 -14.86 20.08 3.30
CA HIS A 29 -15.86 19.01 3.23
C HIS A 29 -15.33 17.69 3.80
N LEU A 30 -14.10 17.30 3.45
CA LEU A 30 -13.39 16.15 4.00
C LEU A 30 -13.31 16.25 5.53
N ALA A 31 -12.82 17.38 6.05
CA ALA A 31 -12.67 17.63 7.48
C ALA A 31 -14.02 17.59 8.20
N ARG A 32 -15.07 18.16 7.60
CA ARG A 32 -16.44 18.12 8.14
C ARG A 32 -16.98 16.69 8.23
N HIS A 33 -16.74 15.86 7.23
CA HIS A 33 -17.18 14.46 7.24
C HIS A 33 -16.39 13.62 8.26
N LEU A 34 -15.08 13.85 8.38
CA LEU A 34 -14.25 13.25 9.44
C LEU A 34 -14.72 13.68 10.83
N ALA A 35 -14.93 14.98 11.05
CA ALA A 35 -15.39 15.52 12.32
C ALA A 35 -16.75 14.93 12.73
N ARG A 36 -17.68 14.75 11.77
CA ARG A 36 -18.96 14.08 12.03
C ARG A 36 -18.80 12.62 12.44
N ALA A 37 -17.82 11.93 11.86
CA ALA A 37 -17.61 10.52 12.10
C ALA A 37 -16.69 10.21 13.29
N ARG A 38 -15.82 11.12 13.73
CA ARG A 38 -14.82 10.92 14.81
C ARG A 38 -14.98 11.85 16.01
N ILE A 39 -15.58 13.03 15.85
CA ILE A 39 -15.63 14.04 16.91
C ILE A 39 -17.07 14.28 17.39
N TYR A 40 -17.87 15.06 16.64
CA TYR A 40 -19.21 15.50 17.06
C TYR A 40 -20.28 15.21 16.02
N SER A 41 -21.45 14.73 16.44
CA SER A 41 -22.57 14.39 15.56
C SER A 41 -23.40 15.61 15.11
N ASN A 42 -23.42 16.69 15.89
CA ASN A 42 -24.26 17.88 15.75
C ASN A 42 -23.56 19.03 15.01
N ILE A 43 -22.86 18.75 13.91
CA ILE A 43 -22.12 19.73 13.11
C ILE A 43 -22.99 20.34 12.01
N LEU A 44 -23.05 21.68 11.94
CA LEU A 44 -23.65 22.45 10.86
C LEU A 44 -22.60 22.86 9.81
N PRO A 45 -22.88 22.70 8.51
CA PRO A 45 -22.05 23.29 7.47
C PRO A 45 -22.20 24.82 7.45
N ALA A 46 -21.13 25.56 7.14
CA ALA A 46 -21.26 26.97 6.80
C ALA A 46 -21.86 27.10 5.39
N THR A 47 -23.12 27.53 5.29
CA THR A 47 -23.84 27.65 4.01
C THR A 47 -24.22 29.10 3.66
N GLY A 48 -23.60 30.09 4.29
CA GLY A 48 -23.88 31.52 4.05
C GLY A 48 -23.04 32.13 2.92
N PRO A 49 -23.56 33.12 2.16
CA PRO A 49 -22.77 33.82 1.15
C PRO A 49 -21.66 34.64 1.82
N VAL A 50 -20.40 34.33 1.48
CA VAL A 50 -19.18 34.97 2.01
C VAL A 50 -19.19 36.51 1.81
N SER A 51 -19.96 37.00 0.83
CA SER A 51 -20.11 38.41 0.48
C SER A 51 -21.01 39.24 1.42
N ALA A 52 -21.73 38.65 2.37
CA ALA A 52 -22.71 39.36 3.22
C ALA A 52 -22.24 39.65 4.66
N GLY A 53 -21.01 39.26 5.00
CA GLY A 53 -20.43 39.35 6.34
C GLY A 53 -19.52 38.14 6.52
N GLY A 54 -18.22 38.38 6.67
CA GLY A 54 -17.19 37.34 6.59
C GLY A 54 -17.42 36.14 7.51
N ASP A 55 -16.69 35.05 7.25
CA ASP A 55 -16.76 33.74 7.90
C ASP A 55 -16.54 33.73 9.43
N GLY A 56 -16.19 34.87 10.05
CA GLY A 56 -15.82 34.94 11.47
C GLY A 56 -14.61 34.06 11.83
N GLY A 57 -13.86 33.59 10.83
CA GLY A 57 -12.79 32.61 10.94
C GLY A 57 -13.25 31.15 11.14
N ARG A 58 -14.52 30.81 10.86
CA ARG A 58 -15.10 29.47 11.10
C ARG A 58 -15.55 28.81 9.81
N ASP A 59 -15.06 27.59 9.55
CA ASP A 59 -15.48 26.83 8.36
C ASP A 59 -16.77 26.03 8.62
N PHE A 60 -16.95 25.56 9.85
CA PHE A 60 -18.19 24.95 10.33
C PHE A 60 -18.25 24.99 11.88
N GLU A 61 -19.43 24.77 12.45
CA GLU A 61 -19.64 24.83 13.91
C GLU A 61 -20.68 23.82 14.38
N THR A 62 -20.71 23.52 15.68
CA THR A 62 -21.79 22.74 16.27
C THR A 62 -22.99 23.61 16.63
N PHE A 63 -24.19 23.03 16.56
CA PHE A 63 -25.39 23.65 17.12
C PHE A 63 -25.71 23.08 18.51
N ARG A 64 -26.18 23.95 19.41
CA ARG A 64 -26.54 23.53 20.77
C ARG A 64 -27.77 22.63 20.75
N THR A 65 -27.67 21.46 21.40
CA THR A 65 -28.78 20.52 21.53
C THR A 65 -29.31 20.53 22.96
N GLY A 66 -30.59 20.86 23.16
CA GLY A 66 -31.27 20.77 24.46
C GLY A 66 -31.72 19.35 24.87
N ILE A 67 -31.12 18.31 24.27
CA ILE A 67 -31.49 16.91 24.50
C ILE A 67 -30.88 16.47 25.85
N ALA A 68 -31.73 16.17 26.83
CA ALA A 68 -31.32 15.60 28.12
C ALA A 68 -30.89 14.12 27.97
N LEU A 69 -29.87 13.70 28.72
CA LEU A 69 -29.19 12.39 28.60
C LEU A 69 -30.02 11.17 29.05
N PRO A 70 -29.65 9.95 28.63
CA PRO A 70 -29.32 9.51 27.28
C PRO A 70 -30.59 8.95 26.60
N VAL A 71 -30.78 9.25 25.31
CA VAL A 71 -31.73 8.48 24.50
C VAL A 71 -31.05 7.15 24.15
N ALA A 72 -31.42 6.08 24.86
CA ALA A 72 -30.88 4.75 24.61
C ALA A 72 -30.99 4.39 23.12
N GLY A 73 -29.85 4.02 22.51
CA GLY A 73 -29.77 3.64 21.09
C GLY A 73 -29.50 4.79 20.10
N SER A 74 -29.44 6.06 20.52
CA SER A 74 -29.11 7.17 19.61
C SER A 74 -27.61 7.48 19.57
N LEU A 75 -26.92 7.04 18.51
CA LEU A 75 -25.53 7.41 18.23
C LEU A 75 -25.35 8.93 18.09
N PHE A 76 -26.37 9.63 17.59
CA PHE A 76 -26.37 11.09 17.51
C PHE A 76 -26.29 11.71 18.91
N ALA A 77 -27.18 11.33 19.83
CA ALA A 77 -27.20 11.88 21.18
C ALA A 77 -25.93 11.54 21.98
N ALA A 78 -25.36 10.35 21.75
CA ALA A 78 -24.15 9.89 22.42
C ALA A 78 -22.91 10.75 22.09
N ARG A 79 -22.88 11.36 20.89
CA ARG A 79 -21.71 12.09 20.35
C ARG A 79 -22.01 13.57 20.07
N SER A 80 -23.10 14.11 20.60
CA SER A 80 -23.40 15.54 20.50
C SER A 80 -22.50 16.35 21.44
N SER A 81 -22.07 17.54 21.01
CA SER A 81 -21.38 18.53 21.86
C SER A 81 -22.29 19.13 22.96
N ARG A 82 -23.59 18.80 22.94
CA ARG A 82 -24.61 19.27 23.90
C ARG A 82 -24.74 20.78 23.92
N ASP A 83 -24.43 21.41 25.04
CA ASP A 83 -24.45 22.85 25.28
C ASP A 83 -23.12 23.53 24.92
N ARG A 84 -22.03 22.77 24.73
CA ARG A 84 -20.72 23.30 24.31
C ARG A 84 -20.79 23.83 22.88
N ALA A 85 -20.34 25.08 22.72
CA ALA A 85 -20.10 25.70 21.43
C ALA A 85 -18.73 25.30 20.89
N VAL A 86 -18.71 24.57 19.78
CA VAL A 86 -17.48 24.08 19.14
C VAL A 86 -17.35 24.70 17.76
N ALA A 87 -16.21 25.35 17.50
CA ALA A 87 -15.87 25.90 16.19
C ALA A 87 -14.82 25.03 15.51
N PHE A 88 -14.91 24.95 14.18
CA PHE A 88 -13.95 24.22 13.37
C PHE A 88 -13.24 25.15 12.38
N ALA A 89 -11.96 24.89 12.19
CA ALA A 89 -11.12 25.58 11.24
C ALA A 89 -10.23 24.59 10.47
N CYS A 90 -9.99 24.85 9.21
CA CYS A 90 -9.35 24.00 8.23
C CYS A 90 -8.31 24.81 7.47
N SER A 91 -7.13 24.23 7.24
CA SER A 91 -6.11 24.91 6.44
C SER A 91 -5.21 23.96 5.65
N LEU A 92 -4.95 24.33 4.39
CA LEU A 92 -3.92 23.74 3.54
C LEU A 92 -2.61 24.56 3.56
N GLU A 93 -2.50 25.59 4.43
CA GLU A 93 -1.29 26.42 4.48
C GLU A 93 -0.10 25.68 5.10
N LYS A 94 1.06 25.79 4.44
CA LYS A 94 2.32 25.21 4.94
C LYS A 94 2.83 25.89 6.22
N ARG A 95 2.60 27.20 6.38
CA ARG A 95 3.03 27.97 7.57
C ARG A 95 1.99 27.90 8.68
N ILE A 96 1.68 26.67 9.08
CA ILE A 96 0.48 26.37 9.85
C ILE A 96 0.47 26.95 11.27
N GLU A 97 1.63 27.07 11.94
CA GLU A 97 1.69 27.62 13.31
C GLU A 97 1.13 29.05 13.41
N ARG A 98 1.56 29.93 12.49
CA ARG A 98 1.10 31.32 12.46
C ARG A 98 -0.38 31.40 12.09
N LYS A 99 -0.81 30.54 11.17
CA LYS A 99 -2.18 30.48 10.69
C LYS A 99 -3.14 30.03 11.79
N ILE A 100 -2.83 28.94 12.49
CA ILE A 100 -3.61 28.46 13.65
C ILE A 100 -3.74 29.56 14.70
N ARG A 101 -2.63 30.23 15.07
CA ARG A 101 -2.68 31.30 16.07
C ARG A 101 -3.62 32.43 15.65
N GLY A 102 -3.47 32.92 14.42
CA GLY A 102 -4.32 33.99 13.90
C GLY A 102 -5.79 33.61 13.77
N ASP A 103 -6.09 32.36 13.38
CA ASP A 103 -7.47 31.88 13.29
C ASP A 103 -8.10 31.70 14.68
N VAL A 104 -7.36 31.15 15.64
CA VAL A 104 -7.82 31.04 17.05
C VAL A 104 -8.15 32.42 17.61
N GLU A 105 -7.25 33.40 17.46
CA GLU A 105 -7.49 34.79 17.90
C GLU A 105 -8.75 35.40 17.27
N LYS A 106 -8.98 35.18 15.97
CA LYS A 106 -10.19 35.64 15.27
C LYS A 106 -11.46 34.96 15.77
N ILE A 107 -11.44 33.65 15.99
CA ILE A 107 -12.60 32.88 16.45
C ILE A 107 -13.01 33.34 17.85
N VAL A 108 -12.04 33.52 18.75
CA VAL A 108 -12.29 34.00 20.12
C VAL A 108 -12.78 35.45 20.13
N ALA A 109 -12.26 36.31 19.23
CA ALA A 109 -12.73 37.69 19.10
C ALA A 109 -14.18 37.80 18.62
N THR A 110 -14.65 36.82 17.84
CA THR A 110 -16.00 36.84 17.23
C THR A 110 -17.09 36.32 18.16
N GLY A 111 -16.73 35.61 19.24
CA GLY A 111 -17.69 35.20 20.27
C GLY A 111 -17.15 34.12 21.19
N LYS A 112 -17.93 33.78 22.24
CA LYS A 112 -17.55 32.73 23.20
C LYS A 112 -17.66 31.34 22.56
N VAL A 113 -16.53 30.66 22.46
CA VAL A 113 -16.39 29.28 21.97
C VAL A 113 -15.71 28.44 23.05
N ASP A 114 -16.28 27.28 23.38
CA ASP A 114 -15.77 26.41 24.44
C ASP A 114 -14.62 25.52 23.94
N GLU A 115 -14.63 25.17 22.65
CA GLU A 115 -13.62 24.31 22.01
C GLU A 115 -13.41 24.69 20.53
N ILE A 116 -12.17 24.70 20.08
CA ILE A 116 -11.78 24.84 18.68
C ILE A 116 -11.14 23.52 18.23
N VAL A 117 -11.67 22.96 17.16
CA VAL A 117 -11.11 21.79 16.48
C VAL A 117 -10.50 22.23 15.16
N TYR A 118 -9.20 22.04 15.02
CA TYR A 118 -8.43 22.51 13.88
C TYR A 118 -7.95 21.34 13.02
N PHE A 119 -8.30 21.32 11.73
CA PHE A 119 -7.77 20.39 10.75
C PHE A 119 -6.72 21.06 9.87
N CYS A 120 -5.58 20.41 9.67
CA CYS A 120 -4.54 20.97 8.81
C CYS A 120 -3.78 19.90 8.02
N GLU A 121 -3.41 20.23 6.79
CA GLU A 121 -2.58 19.33 5.96
C GLU A 121 -1.15 19.25 6.51
N ALA A 122 -0.56 20.38 6.91
CA ALA A 122 0.80 20.44 7.39
C ALA A 122 0.96 19.77 8.77
N ASN A 123 2.02 18.98 8.94
CA ASN A 123 2.34 18.36 10.22
C ASN A 123 2.88 19.39 11.23
N LEU A 124 2.49 19.26 12.50
CA LEU A 124 2.99 20.10 13.59
C LEU A 124 3.90 19.30 14.54
N ALA A 125 5.05 19.88 14.86
CA ALA A 125 5.91 19.36 15.92
C ALA A 125 5.17 19.36 17.26
N ILE A 126 5.38 18.31 18.07
CA ILE A 126 4.68 18.08 19.35
C ILE A 126 4.81 19.30 20.28
N ALA A 127 6.02 19.87 20.42
CA ALA A 127 6.25 21.04 21.26
C ALA A 127 5.41 22.25 20.81
N LYS A 128 5.33 22.51 19.49
CA LYS A 128 4.55 23.63 18.92
C LYS A 128 3.05 23.43 19.08
N ARG A 129 2.58 22.21 18.91
CA ARG A 129 1.20 21.83 19.22
C ARG A 129 0.87 22.13 20.69
N GLN A 130 1.73 21.74 21.63
CA GLN A 130 1.52 22.03 23.07
C GLN A 130 1.52 23.53 23.38
N GLU A 131 2.43 24.31 22.76
CA GLU A 131 2.45 25.77 22.88
C GLU A 131 1.13 26.42 22.42
N LEU A 132 0.59 26.00 21.26
CA LEU A 132 -0.68 26.51 20.73
C LEU A 132 -1.86 26.14 21.62
N VAL A 133 -1.90 24.90 22.12
CA VAL A 133 -2.95 24.44 23.05
C VAL A 133 -2.90 25.21 24.36
N ALA A 134 -1.72 25.45 24.93
CA ALA A 134 -1.56 26.24 26.13
C ALA A 134 -2.00 27.70 25.93
N ALA A 135 -1.67 28.29 24.76
CA ALA A 135 -2.10 29.64 24.41
C ALA A 135 -3.63 29.75 24.30
N ALA A 136 -4.28 28.78 23.64
CA ALA A 136 -5.74 28.73 23.55
C ALA A 136 -6.42 28.57 24.92
N ASN A 137 -5.89 27.69 25.76
CA ASN A 137 -6.39 27.51 27.13
C ASN A 137 -6.26 28.81 27.96
N GLY A 138 -5.18 29.58 27.75
CA GLY A 138 -5.00 30.91 28.35
C GLY A 138 -6.05 31.94 27.90
N MET A 139 -6.67 31.74 26.74
CA MET A 139 -7.78 32.56 26.21
C MET A 139 -9.16 32.02 26.62
N GLY A 140 -9.22 30.93 27.40
CA GLY A 140 -10.47 30.34 27.89
C GLY A 140 -11.17 29.38 26.92
N THR A 141 -10.46 28.86 25.91
CA THR A 141 -10.99 27.93 24.90
C THR A 141 -10.08 26.71 24.76
N GLU A 142 -10.66 25.51 24.70
CA GLU A 142 -9.90 24.29 24.43
C GLU A 142 -9.49 24.23 22.95
N LEU A 143 -8.28 23.76 22.62
CA LEU A 143 -7.83 23.58 21.24
C LEU A 143 -7.41 22.14 20.99
N GLN A 144 -8.01 21.51 19.98
CA GLN A 144 -7.58 20.22 19.45
C GLN A 144 -7.12 20.42 18.01
N ILE A 145 -5.97 19.84 17.66
CA ILE A 145 -5.38 19.96 16.32
C ILE A 145 -5.28 18.57 15.72
N PHE A 146 -5.70 18.40 14.48
CA PHE A 146 -5.55 17.17 13.70
C PHE A 146 -4.74 17.51 12.46
N ASP A 147 -3.52 16.99 12.39
CA ASP A 147 -2.59 17.26 11.29
C ASP A 147 -2.69 16.19 10.20
N GLY A 148 -1.95 16.40 9.09
CA GLY A 148 -2.08 15.56 7.91
C GLY A 148 -1.81 14.08 8.15
N ASN A 149 -0.88 13.73 9.05
CA ASN A 149 -0.65 12.34 9.43
C ASN A 149 -1.86 11.76 10.17
N THR A 150 -2.40 12.49 11.15
CA THR A 150 -3.58 12.03 11.89
C THR A 150 -4.79 11.87 10.97
N ILE A 151 -4.99 12.82 10.05
CA ILE A 151 -6.05 12.75 9.04
C ILE A 151 -5.87 11.52 8.14
N ALA A 152 -4.66 11.27 7.65
CA ALA A 152 -4.38 10.13 6.77
C ALA A 152 -4.57 8.77 7.47
N GLU A 153 -4.21 8.66 8.76
CA GLU A 153 -4.44 7.46 9.57
C GLU A 153 -5.93 7.19 9.73
N TRP A 154 -6.74 8.20 10.07
CA TRP A 154 -8.20 8.04 10.15
C TRP A 154 -8.82 7.66 8.82
N LEU A 155 -8.40 8.30 7.73
CA LEU A 155 -8.90 7.98 6.39
C LEU A 155 -8.53 6.57 5.92
N ALA A 156 -7.48 5.96 6.47
CA ALA A 156 -7.11 4.57 6.20
C ALA A 156 -8.05 3.56 6.89
N GLU A 157 -8.88 4.00 7.84
CA GLU A 157 -9.84 3.14 8.52
C GLU A 157 -11.00 2.76 7.58
N PRO A 158 -11.44 1.48 7.55
CA PRO A 158 -12.42 1.02 6.56
C PRO A 158 -13.75 1.79 6.53
N ASP A 159 -14.23 2.28 7.67
CA ASP A 159 -15.49 3.03 7.76
C ASP A 159 -15.36 4.51 7.32
N LEU A 160 -14.13 5.02 7.22
CA LEU A 160 -13.83 6.38 6.77
C LEU A 160 -13.22 6.45 5.37
N PHE A 161 -12.79 5.32 4.81
CA PHE A 161 -12.10 5.29 3.53
C PHE A 161 -12.92 5.90 2.37
N TRP A 162 -14.26 5.84 2.45
CA TRP A 162 -15.13 6.51 1.47
C TRP A 162 -14.89 8.02 1.39
N ILE A 163 -14.44 8.66 2.48
CA ILE A 163 -14.09 10.09 2.50
C ILE A 163 -12.82 10.31 1.66
N ALA A 164 -11.84 9.42 1.76
CA ALA A 164 -10.64 9.49 0.93
C ALA A 164 -10.98 9.26 -0.55
N GLU A 165 -11.80 8.26 -0.87
CA GLU A 165 -12.21 7.99 -2.25
C GLU A 165 -12.98 9.16 -2.87
N GLU A 166 -13.85 9.82 -2.10
CA GLU A 166 -14.64 10.97 -2.58
C GLU A 166 -13.80 12.24 -2.74
N PHE A 167 -12.98 12.60 -1.74
CA PHE A 167 -12.38 13.95 -1.67
C PHE A 167 -10.89 13.98 -1.99
N LEU A 168 -10.21 12.83 -2.00
CA LEU A 168 -8.80 12.73 -2.38
C LEU A 168 -8.58 12.09 -3.75
N HIS A 169 -9.65 11.59 -4.39
CA HIS A 169 -9.63 10.94 -5.70
C HIS A 169 -8.53 9.88 -5.79
N VAL A 170 -8.48 9.00 -4.79
CA VAL A 170 -7.43 7.97 -4.67
C VAL A 170 -7.67 6.82 -5.66
N PRO A 171 -6.61 6.14 -6.13
CA PRO A 171 -6.77 5.02 -7.06
C PRO A 171 -7.66 3.91 -6.48
N ALA A 172 -8.49 3.29 -7.31
CA ALA A 172 -9.42 2.25 -6.86
C ALA A 172 -8.69 1.09 -6.14
N GLU A 173 -7.49 0.74 -6.59
CA GLU A 173 -6.69 -0.38 -6.11
C GLU A 173 -6.19 -0.24 -4.67
N ILE A 174 -6.14 0.97 -4.11
CA ILE A 174 -5.64 1.17 -2.73
C ILE A 174 -6.71 0.92 -1.66
N SER A 175 -7.95 0.62 -2.05
CA SER A 175 -9.07 0.35 -1.14
C SER A 175 -8.74 -0.71 -0.08
N PRO A 176 -9.09 -0.51 1.19
CA PRO A 176 -8.90 -1.49 2.23
C PRO A 176 -9.70 -2.77 1.93
N GLN A 177 -9.13 -3.92 2.28
CA GLN A 177 -9.78 -5.22 2.11
C GLN A 177 -10.58 -5.62 3.36
N VAL A 178 -11.67 -6.37 3.17
CA VAL A 178 -12.47 -6.95 4.27
C VAL A 178 -11.58 -7.92 5.06
N ARG A 179 -11.53 -7.78 6.39
CA ARG A 179 -10.77 -8.67 7.28
C ARG A 179 -11.50 -10.01 7.48
N SER A 180 -10.76 -11.12 7.35
CA SER A 180 -11.07 -12.54 7.67
C SER A 180 -12.42 -13.12 7.21
N ASP A 181 -12.48 -14.45 7.13
CA ASP A 181 -13.70 -15.17 6.71
C ASP A 181 -14.92 -14.86 7.60
N ASP A 182 -14.71 -14.68 8.91
CA ASP A 182 -15.76 -14.32 9.88
C ASP A 182 -16.36 -12.93 9.60
N GLY A 183 -15.54 -11.96 9.19
CA GLY A 183 -15.99 -10.62 8.85
C GLY A 183 -16.75 -10.57 7.53
N TYR A 184 -16.33 -11.36 6.54
CA TYR A 184 -16.99 -11.45 5.25
C TYR A 184 -18.40 -12.06 5.34
N ALA A 185 -18.58 -13.14 6.09
CA ALA A 185 -19.87 -13.81 6.22
C ALA A 185 -20.95 -12.89 6.83
N GLN A 186 -20.59 -12.15 7.89
CA GLN A 186 -21.48 -11.17 8.52
C GLN A 186 -21.79 -10.01 7.56
N HIS A 187 -20.77 -9.46 6.91
CA HIS A 187 -20.94 -8.38 5.94
C HIS A 187 -21.92 -8.75 4.83
N ARG A 188 -21.79 -9.96 4.29
CA ARG A 188 -22.73 -10.48 3.29
C ARG A 188 -24.15 -10.60 3.85
N ALA A 189 -24.30 -11.09 5.08
CA ALA A 189 -25.62 -11.23 5.72
C ALA A 189 -26.32 -9.86 5.87
N ASP A 190 -25.59 -8.82 6.28
CA ASP A 190 -26.11 -7.46 6.41
C ASP A 190 -26.62 -6.91 5.07
N TRP A 191 -25.92 -7.21 3.99
CA TRP A 191 -26.29 -6.78 2.64
C TRP A 191 -27.39 -7.61 1.98
N LYS A 192 -27.80 -8.76 2.56
CA LYS A 192 -28.96 -9.51 2.02
C LYS A 192 -30.26 -8.72 2.19
N ALA A 193 -30.47 -8.13 3.36
CA ALA A 193 -31.70 -7.39 3.68
C ALA A 193 -31.64 -5.91 3.27
N ARG A 194 -30.44 -5.34 3.11
CA ARG A 194 -30.26 -3.93 2.78
C ARG A 194 -30.50 -3.65 1.28
N LYS A 195 -31.13 -2.52 0.98
CA LYS A 195 -31.20 -1.97 -0.39
C LYS A 195 -30.04 -1.01 -0.61
N VAL A 196 -29.46 -1.05 -1.81
CA VAL A 196 -28.40 -0.14 -2.21
C VAL A 196 -28.99 1.25 -2.30
N PHE A 197 -28.35 2.23 -1.67
CA PHE A 197 -28.69 3.63 -1.88
C PHE A 197 -27.74 4.22 -2.95
N PRO A 198 -28.21 4.49 -4.19
CA PRO A 198 -27.32 4.75 -5.34
C PRO A 198 -26.47 6.02 -5.26
N VAL A 199 -26.72 6.87 -4.27
CA VAL A 199 -25.96 8.12 -4.03
C VAL A 199 -25.03 8.00 -2.81
N SER A 200 -25.02 6.85 -2.12
CA SER A 200 -24.23 6.63 -0.92
C SER A 200 -22.84 6.08 -1.26
N ARG A 201 -21.81 6.92 -1.09
CA ARG A 201 -20.40 6.49 -1.16
C ARG A 201 -20.04 5.46 -0.10
N ALA A 202 -20.66 5.52 1.09
CA ALA A 202 -20.46 4.52 2.13
C ALA A 202 -21.03 3.15 1.72
N ASP A 203 -22.19 3.12 1.07
CA ASP A 203 -22.75 1.89 0.49
C ASP A 203 -21.82 1.34 -0.60
N PHE A 204 -21.30 2.24 -1.45
CA PHE A 204 -20.38 1.88 -2.53
C PHE A 204 -19.11 1.19 -2.00
N VAL A 205 -18.40 1.82 -1.05
CA VAL A 205 -17.17 1.24 -0.46
C VAL A 205 -17.46 -0.10 0.22
N ALA A 206 -18.56 -0.19 0.96
CA ALA A 206 -18.97 -1.44 1.61
C ALA A 206 -19.24 -2.56 0.59
N ILE A 207 -19.97 -2.28 -0.49
CA ILE A 207 -20.24 -3.26 -1.55
C ILE A 207 -18.96 -3.61 -2.31
N LYS A 208 -18.12 -2.63 -2.64
CA LYS A 208 -16.80 -2.80 -3.27
C LYS A 208 -15.93 -3.75 -2.48
N ALA A 209 -15.88 -3.63 -1.16
CA ALA A 209 -15.11 -4.50 -0.30
C ALA A 209 -15.57 -5.97 -0.38
N GLY A 210 -16.89 -6.21 -0.34
CA GLY A 210 -17.47 -7.55 -0.52
C GLY A 210 -17.26 -8.12 -1.93
N LEU A 211 -17.41 -7.29 -2.95
CA LEU A 211 -17.20 -7.65 -4.35
C LEU A 211 -15.75 -8.07 -4.62
N ARG A 212 -14.76 -7.30 -4.11
CA ARG A 212 -13.34 -7.62 -4.27
C ARG A 212 -12.98 -8.92 -3.55
N HIS A 213 -13.48 -9.14 -2.34
CA HIS A 213 -13.27 -10.41 -1.63
C HIS A 213 -13.80 -11.60 -2.45
N ALA A 214 -15.04 -11.53 -2.96
CA ALA A 214 -15.60 -12.58 -3.81
C ALA A 214 -14.92 -12.72 -5.19
N THR A 215 -14.23 -11.67 -5.66
CA THR A 215 -13.49 -11.71 -6.93
C THR A 215 -12.19 -12.50 -6.79
N PHE A 216 -11.38 -12.16 -5.77
CA PHE A 216 -10.02 -12.70 -5.61
C PHE A 216 -9.97 -13.96 -4.76
N GLU A 217 -10.83 -14.12 -3.75
CA GLU A 217 -10.86 -15.31 -2.90
C GLU A 217 -11.66 -16.46 -3.52
N ALA A 218 -11.01 -17.62 -3.66
CA ALA A 218 -11.64 -18.77 -4.29
C ALA A 218 -12.83 -19.32 -3.48
N THR A 219 -12.75 -19.25 -2.16
CA THR A 219 -13.79 -19.70 -1.23
C THR A 219 -15.06 -18.84 -1.30
N ALA A 220 -14.91 -17.53 -1.53
CA ALA A 220 -16.02 -16.57 -1.61
C ALA A 220 -16.58 -16.38 -3.03
N ARG A 221 -15.92 -16.92 -4.07
CA ARG A 221 -16.32 -16.81 -5.48
C ARG A 221 -17.79 -17.16 -5.80
N PRO A 222 -18.44 -18.13 -5.13
CA PRO A 222 -19.87 -18.39 -5.33
C PRO A 222 -20.78 -17.18 -5.07
N ASP A 223 -20.35 -16.21 -4.26
CA ASP A 223 -21.11 -15.00 -3.93
C ASP A 223 -20.89 -13.85 -4.93
N LEU A 224 -20.03 -14.03 -5.95
CA LEU A 224 -19.66 -12.97 -6.88
C LEU A 224 -20.88 -12.33 -7.56
N SER A 225 -21.84 -13.15 -8.03
CA SER A 225 -23.05 -12.64 -8.68
C SER A 225 -23.90 -11.78 -7.76
N PHE A 226 -23.97 -12.12 -6.46
CA PHE A 226 -24.68 -11.33 -5.47
C PHE A 226 -24.07 -9.93 -5.34
N TRP A 227 -22.75 -9.84 -5.23
CA TRP A 227 -22.08 -8.55 -5.09
C TRP A 227 -22.10 -7.72 -6.38
N VAL A 228 -22.01 -8.36 -7.55
CA VAL A 228 -22.17 -7.67 -8.85
C VAL A 228 -23.56 -7.05 -8.97
N GLU A 229 -24.62 -7.77 -8.56
CA GLU A 229 -25.99 -7.22 -8.56
C GLU A 229 -26.11 -6.00 -7.64
N ARG A 230 -25.49 -6.03 -6.46
CA ARG A 230 -25.46 -4.87 -5.56
C ARG A 230 -24.67 -3.70 -6.16
N MET A 231 -23.52 -3.96 -6.78
CA MET A 231 -22.73 -2.92 -7.42
C MET A 231 -23.46 -2.31 -8.62
N ALA A 232 -24.23 -3.10 -9.37
CA ALA A 232 -25.07 -2.61 -10.46
C ALA A 232 -26.17 -1.63 -9.99
N GLY A 233 -26.50 -1.62 -8.68
CA GLY A 233 -27.42 -0.65 -8.09
C GLY A 233 -26.96 0.81 -8.22
N PHE A 234 -25.67 1.05 -8.48
CA PHE A 234 -25.12 2.39 -8.75
C PHE A 234 -25.20 2.79 -10.23
N LEU A 235 -25.52 1.88 -11.15
CA LEU A 235 -25.62 2.15 -12.59
C LEU A 235 -26.98 2.73 -12.97
N VAL A 236 -27.42 3.77 -12.26
CA VAL A 236 -28.73 4.42 -12.44
C VAL A 236 -28.58 5.92 -12.72
N PRO A 237 -29.51 6.56 -13.45
CA PRO A 237 -29.38 7.97 -13.82
C PRO A 237 -29.30 8.96 -12.64
N MET A 238 -29.78 8.58 -11.45
CA MET A 238 -29.75 9.40 -10.25
C MET A 238 -28.41 9.32 -9.49
N ALA A 239 -27.55 8.35 -9.82
CA ALA A 239 -26.25 8.21 -9.18
C ALA A 239 -25.28 9.28 -9.75
N PRO A 240 -24.41 9.87 -8.92
CA PRO A 240 -23.34 10.74 -9.38
C PRO A 240 -22.47 10.05 -10.45
N ARG A 241 -22.01 10.82 -11.44
CA ARG A 241 -21.23 10.27 -12.55
C ARG A 241 -19.99 9.50 -12.08
N ASP A 242 -19.27 10.05 -11.11
CA ASP A 242 -18.08 9.43 -10.52
C ASP A 242 -18.41 8.06 -9.90
N LEU A 243 -19.54 7.94 -9.21
CA LEU A 243 -20.00 6.66 -8.64
C LEU A 243 -20.32 5.65 -9.74
N VAL A 244 -20.98 6.08 -10.82
CA VAL A 244 -21.27 5.22 -11.98
C VAL A 244 -19.97 4.72 -12.61
N ARG A 245 -18.97 5.60 -12.75
CA ARG A 245 -17.63 5.24 -13.27
C ARG A 245 -16.93 4.24 -12.36
N SER A 246 -16.90 4.48 -11.05
CA SER A 246 -16.29 3.56 -10.08
C SER A 246 -17.00 2.20 -10.06
N ALA A 247 -18.34 2.17 -10.14
CA ALA A 247 -19.10 0.92 -10.22
C ALA A 247 -18.84 0.17 -11.54
N SER A 248 -18.74 0.89 -12.66
CA SER A 248 -18.40 0.33 -13.97
C SER A 248 -17.03 -0.34 -13.96
N TYR A 249 -16.03 0.32 -13.34
CA TYR A 249 -14.70 -0.23 -13.12
C TYR A 249 -14.76 -1.54 -12.31
N GLU A 250 -15.38 -1.51 -11.13
CA GLU A 250 -15.41 -2.68 -10.24
C GLU A 250 -16.17 -3.87 -10.86
N ILE A 251 -17.26 -3.61 -11.59
CA ILE A 251 -18.01 -4.67 -12.31
C ILE A 251 -17.17 -5.27 -13.43
N ALA A 252 -16.49 -4.45 -14.23
CA ALA A 252 -15.64 -4.93 -15.32
C ALA A 252 -14.49 -5.80 -14.78
N VAL A 253 -13.80 -5.34 -13.74
CA VAL A 253 -12.70 -6.09 -13.10
C VAL A 253 -13.21 -7.38 -12.46
N ALA A 254 -14.34 -7.34 -11.74
CA ALA A 254 -14.95 -8.52 -11.14
C ALA A 254 -15.33 -9.59 -12.19
N HIS A 255 -15.81 -9.16 -13.34
CA HIS A 255 -16.08 -10.06 -14.47
C HIS A 255 -14.80 -10.66 -15.04
N LEU A 256 -13.78 -9.85 -15.30
CA LEU A 256 -12.52 -10.33 -15.86
C LEU A 256 -11.81 -11.28 -14.89
N ARG A 257 -11.54 -10.82 -13.66
CA ARG A 257 -10.72 -11.54 -12.67
C ARG A 257 -11.48 -12.64 -11.94
N GLY A 258 -12.79 -12.47 -11.76
CA GLY A 258 -13.64 -13.41 -11.03
C GLY A 258 -14.32 -14.46 -11.92
N ARG A 259 -14.64 -14.13 -13.18
CA ARG A 259 -15.31 -15.04 -14.12
C ARG A 259 -14.45 -15.44 -15.33
N GLY A 260 -13.33 -14.75 -15.58
CA GLY A 260 -12.49 -15.00 -16.75
C GLY A 260 -13.06 -14.45 -18.05
N ASP A 261 -14.10 -13.62 -18.01
CA ASP A 261 -14.71 -12.99 -19.19
C ASP A 261 -15.45 -11.69 -18.79
N MET A 262 -15.08 -10.58 -19.43
CA MET A 262 -15.74 -9.28 -19.28
C MET A 262 -16.39 -8.75 -20.55
N THR A 263 -16.54 -9.57 -21.59
CA THR A 263 -17.17 -9.21 -22.86
C THR A 263 -18.57 -8.61 -22.68
N THR A 264 -19.39 -9.16 -21.78
CA THR A 264 -20.73 -8.64 -21.48
C THR A 264 -20.73 -7.22 -20.89
N GLN A 265 -19.58 -6.77 -20.39
CA GLN A 265 -19.37 -5.46 -19.77
C GLN A 265 -18.69 -4.45 -20.69
N ALA A 266 -18.53 -4.75 -21.99
CA ALA A 266 -17.91 -3.83 -22.96
C ALA A 266 -18.53 -2.42 -22.96
N HIS A 267 -19.84 -2.33 -22.78
CA HIS A 267 -20.55 -1.05 -22.70
C HIS A 267 -20.13 -0.21 -21.48
N LEU A 268 -19.84 -0.83 -20.33
CA LEU A 268 -19.36 -0.15 -19.13
C LEU A 268 -17.93 0.37 -19.32
N VAL A 269 -17.07 -0.43 -19.97
CA VAL A 269 -15.70 -0.01 -20.31
C VAL A 269 -15.74 1.17 -21.30
N ALA A 270 -16.56 1.08 -22.33
CA ALA A 270 -16.72 2.15 -23.31
C ALA A 270 -17.20 3.45 -22.66
N ASP A 271 -18.26 3.37 -21.85
CA ASP A 271 -18.81 4.50 -21.11
C ASP A 271 -17.78 5.12 -20.15
N TYR A 272 -16.94 4.32 -19.48
CA TYR A 272 -15.87 4.80 -18.62
C TYR A 272 -14.83 5.67 -19.36
N PHE A 273 -14.58 5.46 -20.66
CA PHE A 273 -13.61 6.27 -21.42
C PHE A 273 -14.26 7.43 -22.20
N VAL A 274 -15.57 7.67 -22.05
CA VAL A 274 -16.25 8.81 -22.70
C VAL A 274 -15.75 10.14 -22.17
N ASP A 275 -15.64 10.27 -20.84
CA ASP A 275 -15.39 11.51 -20.11
C ASP A 275 -14.09 11.48 -19.29
N VAL A 276 -13.12 10.63 -19.68
CA VAL A 276 -11.85 10.47 -18.93
C VAL A 276 -11.07 11.78 -18.73
N GLU A 277 -11.17 12.72 -19.67
CA GLU A 277 -10.52 14.03 -19.61
C GLU A 277 -11.08 14.93 -18.49
N ALA A 278 -12.32 14.69 -18.05
CA ALA A 278 -12.93 15.40 -16.94
C ALA A 278 -12.42 14.93 -15.56
N HIS A 279 -11.69 13.81 -15.51
CA HIS A 279 -11.18 13.17 -14.29
C HIS A 279 -9.66 13.13 -14.29
N ALA A 280 -9.04 14.31 -14.15
CA ALA A 280 -7.59 14.51 -14.30
C ALA A 280 -6.79 14.40 -12.98
N ASP A 281 -7.40 13.88 -11.92
CA ASP A 281 -6.67 13.58 -10.69
C ASP A 281 -5.82 12.32 -10.83
N ILE A 282 -4.72 12.29 -10.06
CA ILE A 282 -3.72 11.23 -10.16
C ILE A 282 -4.37 9.85 -9.97
N GLY A 283 -5.27 9.69 -8.99
CA GLY A 283 -5.91 8.40 -8.75
C GLY A 283 -6.97 8.02 -9.78
N ASP A 284 -7.68 8.98 -10.34
CA ASP A 284 -8.62 8.73 -11.45
C ASP A 284 -7.89 8.26 -12.70
N LEU A 285 -6.82 8.97 -13.09
CA LEU A 285 -5.99 8.59 -14.23
C LEU A 285 -5.25 7.27 -14.00
N THR A 286 -4.83 6.97 -12.76
CA THR A 286 -4.26 5.67 -12.39
C THR A 286 -5.29 4.55 -12.55
N THR A 287 -6.53 4.78 -12.11
CA THR A 287 -7.63 3.82 -12.24
C THR A 287 -7.98 3.59 -13.72
N ALA A 288 -8.00 4.64 -14.53
CA ALA A 288 -8.22 4.56 -15.97
C ALA A 288 -7.11 3.76 -16.68
N ALA A 289 -5.84 4.03 -16.35
CA ALA A 289 -4.71 3.27 -16.89
C ALA A 289 -4.77 1.79 -16.49
N THR A 290 -5.18 1.50 -15.25
CA THR A 290 -5.36 0.13 -14.75
C THR A 290 -6.47 -0.60 -15.51
N LEU A 291 -7.62 0.05 -15.72
CA LEU A 291 -8.72 -0.50 -16.51
C LEU A 291 -8.29 -0.78 -17.95
N LEU A 292 -7.52 0.12 -18.55
CA LEU A 292 -7.01 -0.04 -19.91
C LEU A 292 -6.05 -1.23 -20.01
N THR A 293 -5.16 -1.41 -19.03
CA THR A 293 -4.28 -2.59 -18.94
C THR A 293 -5.09 -3.88 -18.81
N TYR A 294 -6.15 -3.90 -17.99
CA TYR A 294 -7.07 -5.03 -17.93
C TYR A 294 -7.79 -5.27 -19.26
N ALA A 295 -8.18 -4.23 -19.99
CA ALA A 295 -8.84 -4.34 -21.29
C ALA A 295 -7.93 -4.93 -22.37
N PHE A 296 -6.69 -4.45 -22.51
CA PHE A 296 -5.72 -5.04 -23.43
C PHE A 296 -5.36 -6.48 -23.06
N GLY A 297 -5.09 -6.74 -21.77
CA GLY A 297 -4.80 -8.10 -21.30
C GLY A 297 -5.96 -9.06 -21.55
N GLY A 298 -7.19 -8.65 -21.24
CA GLY A 298 -8.39 -9.42 -21.53
C GLY A 298 -8.60 -9.67 -23.02
N TYR A 299 -8.32 -8.67 -23.87
CA TYR A 299 -8.40 -8.80 -25.33
C TYR A 299 -7.43 -9.86 -25.86
N TRP A 300 -6.15 -9.78 -25.47
CA TRP A 300 -5.13 -10.76 -25.90
C TRP A 300 -5.37 -12.18 -25.40
N LEU A 301 -5.95 -12.32 -24.20
CA LEU A 301 -6.30 -13.62 -23.63
C LEU A 301 -7.65 -14.15 -24.12
N GLY A 302 -8.37 -13.42 -24.99
CA GLY A 302 -9.70 -13.80 -25.48
C GLY A 302 -10.83 -13.70 -24.46
N GLN A 303 -10.57 -13.04 -23.32
CA GLN A 303 -11.47 -12.79 -22.19
C GLN A 303 -12.23 -11.45 -22.31
N PHE A 304 -11.93 -10.67 -23.35
CA PHE A 304 -12.64 -9.44 -23.67
C PHE A 304 -12.75 -9.27 -25.19
N ARG A 305 -13.93 -9.55 -25.76
CA ARG A 305 -14.16 -9.46 -27.20
C ARG A 305 -14.74 -8.10 -27.57
N VAL A 306 -13.89 -7.22 -28.09
CA VAL A 306 -14.23 -5.88 -28.59
C VAL A 306 -13.44 -5.57 -29.85
N ASN A 307 -13.77 -4.48 -30.54
CA ASN A 307 -12.94 -4.02 -31.65
C ASN A 307 -11.64 -3.45 -31.11
N GLU A 308 -10.51 -3.86 -31.71
CA GLU A 308 -9.20 -3.37 -31.30
C GLU A 308 -9.07 -1.84 -31.41
N SER A 309 -9.72 -1.25 -32.42
CA SER A 309 -9.77 0.21 -32.61
C SER A 309 -10.30 0.94 -31.37
N ASP A 310 -11.29 0.37 -30.68
CA ASP A 310 -11.90 1.00 -29.52
C ASP A 310 -10.90 1.09 -28.36
N LEU A 311 -10.07 0.06 -28.16
CA LEU A 311 -9.02 0.07 -27.14
C LEU A 311 -7.96 1.15 -27.41
N HIS A 312 -7.56 1.29 -28.67
CA HIS A 312 -6.61 2.33 -29.08
C HIS A 312 -7.22 3.73 -28.97
N ASP A 313 -8.52 3.88 -29.20
CA ASP A 313 -9.23 5.14 -29.00
C ASP A 313 -9.27 5.53 -27.51
N TYR A 314 -9.53 4.58 -26.62
CA TYR A 314 -9.46 4.78 -25.17
C TYR A 314 -8.05 5.18 -24.73
N ARG A 315 -7.02 4.48 -25.25
CA ARG A 315 -5.62 4.81 -24.99
C ARG A 315 -5.28 6.24 -25.41
N ARG A 316 -5.70 6.67 -26.62
CA ARG A 316 -5.42 8.02 -27.13
C ARG A 316 -6.05 9.10 -26.25
N LYS A 317 -7.31 8.92 -25.83
CA LYS A 317 -7.97 9.86 -24.90
C LYS A 317 -7.26 9.95 -23.56
N LEU A 318 -6.90 8.80 -22.98
CA LEU A 318 -6.18 8.76 -21.71
C LEU A 318 -4.78 9.38 -21.83
N ALA A 319 -4.06 9.11 -22.92
CA ALA A 319 -2.76 9.72 -23.21
C ALA A 319 -2.86 11.25 -23.27
N GLY A 320 -3.88 11.77 -23.96
CA GLY A 320 -4.17 13.20 -24.03
C GLY A 320 -4.41 13.80 -22.64
N ALA A 321 -5.28 13.19 -21.84
CA ALA A 321 -5.59 13.65 -20.48
C ALA A 321 -4.33 13.66 -19.58
N VAL A 322 -3.51 12.60 -19.62
CA VAL A 322 -2.26 12.52 -18.84
C VAL A 322 -1.26 13.59 -19.29
N GLN A 323 -1.13 13.80 -20.59
CA GLN A 323 -0.21 14.80 -21.15
C GLN A 323 -0.61 16.23 -20.76
N SER A 324 -1.90 16.58 -20.90
CA SER A 324 -2.42 17.88 -20.45
C SER A 324 -2.21 18.07 -18.95
N ALA A 325 -2.50 17.06 -18.13
CA ALA A 325 -2.26 17.13 -16.69
C ALA A 325 -0.76 17.29 -16.33
N LEU A 326 0.15 16.71 -17.12
CA LEU A 326 1.61 16.83 -16.94
C LEU A 326 2.13 18.22 -17.29
N GLU A 327 1.54 18.87 -18.29
CA GLU A 327 1.86 20.24 -18.70
C GLU A 327 1.44 21.26 -17.64
N GLU A 328 0.29 21.02 -17.00
CA GLU A 328 -0.26 21.85 -15.93
C GLU A 328 0.25 21.47 -14.53
N ALA A 329 1.10 20.44 -14.42
CA ALA A 329 1.49 19.88 -13.13
C ALA A 329 2.27 20.88 -12.25
N ILE A 330 1.69 21.25 -11.12
CA ILE A 330 2.33 22.11 -10.12
C ILE A 330 3.06 21.24 -9.08
N GLY A 331 4.39 21.35 -9.05
CA GLY A 331 5.23 20.73 -8.04
C GLY A 331 5.67 19.28 -8.34
N PRO A 332 6.68 18.78 -7.61
CA PRO A 332 7.31 17.50 -7.90
C PRO A 332 6.43 16.29 -7.57
N GLY A 333 5.51 16.41 -6.60
CA GLY A 333 4.60 15.32 -6.19
C GLY A 333 3.60 14.96 -7.28
N ARG A 334 2.80 15.94 -7.73
CA ARG A 334 1.90 15.78 -8.87
C ARG A 334 2.61 15.25 -10.12
N ARG A 335 3.77 15.82 -10.46
CA ARG A 335 4.56 15.39 -11.61
C ARG A 335 5.01 13.94 -11.49
N ALA A 336 5.50 13.51 -10.33
CA ALA A 336 5.87 12.12 -10.08
C ALA A 336 4.66 11.18 -10.25
N GLY A 337 3.51 11.51 -9.66
CA GLY A 337 2.28 10.72 -9.79
C GLY A 337 1.82 10.58 -11.24
N LEU A 338 1.83 11.66 -12.02
CA LEU A 338 1.43 11.62 -13.42
C LEU A 338 2.45 10.88 -14.32
N LEU A 339 3.75 10.99 -14.05
CA LEU A 339 4.78 10.20 -14.75
C LEU A 339 4.69 8.71 -14.41
N HIS A 340 4.24 8.37 -13.19
CA HIS A 340 3.90 7.00 -12.85
C HIS A 340 2.75 6.47 -13.72
N VAL A 341 1.66 7.24 -13.85
CA VAL A 341 0.52 6.91 -14.73
C VAL A 341 0.96 6.78 -16.18
N LEU A 342 1.81 7.68 -16.68
CA LEU A 342 2.36 7.58 -18.04
C LEU A 342 3.11 6.26 -18.24
N GLY A 343 3.96 5.85 -17.29
CA GLY A 343 4.62 4.55 -17.38
C GLY A 343 3.67 3.35 -17.27
N LEU A 344 2.52 3.46 -16.60
CA LEU A 344 1.45 2.45 -16.68
C LEU A 344 0.84 2.40 -18.08
N LEU A 345 0.59 3.56 -18.69
CA LEU A 345 0.03 3.66 -20.04
C LEU A 345 0.96 3.11 -21.11
N GLU A 346 2.26 3.35 -21.02
CA GLU A 346 3.26 2.85 -21.99
C GLU A 346 3.44 1.33 -21.96
N GLN A 347 2.93 0.64 -20.94
CA GLN A 347 2.83 -0.84 -20.95
C GLN A 347 1.76 -1.34 -21.92
N THR A 348 0.92 -0.46 -22.46
CA THR A 348 -0.08 -0.78 -23.48
C THR A 348 0.40 -0.32 -24.87
N PRO A 349 0.07 -1.04 -25.96
CA PRO A 349 0.55 -0.69 -27.29
C PRO A 349 0.01 0.65 -27.78
N ALA A 350 0.87 1.48 -28.37
CA ALA A 350 0.50 2.80 -28.87
C ALA A 350 -0.43 2.77 -30.10
N GLY A 351 -0.49 1.64 -30.81
CA GLY A 351 -1.33 1.48 -31.98
C GLY A 351 -1.47 0.01 -32.39
N PRO A 352 -2.36 -0.27 -33.37
CA PRO A 352 -2.64 -1.64 -33.81
C PRO A 352 -1.40 -2.36 -34.31
N GLY A 353 -1.20 -3.60 -33.88
CA GLY A 353 -0.07 -4.44 -34.28
C GLY A 353 1.30 -4.01 -33.75
N LEU A 354 1.39 -2.95 -32.93
CA LEU A 354 2.63 -2.58 -32.24
C LEU A 354 2.77 -3.38 -30.94
N ALA A 355 4.02 -3.62 -30.53
CA ALA A 355 4.31 -4.10 -29.18
C ALA A 355 4.36 -2.92 -28.20
N PRO A 356 4.12 -3.15 -26.89
CA PRO A 356 4.41 -2.16 -25.86
C PRO A 356 5.87 -1.70 -25.89
N ASP A 357 6.10 -0.40 -25.79
CA ASP A 357 7.45 0.18 -25.74
C ASP A 357 7.95 0.20 -24.29
N PHE A 358 8.64 -0.86 -23.89
CA PHE A 358 9.13 -0.95 -22.52
C PHE A 358 10.26 0.04 -22.23
N SER A 359 11.02 0.47 -23.23
CA SER A 359 12.04 1.51 -23.03
C SER A 359 11.35 2.84 -22.67
N ALA A 360 10.19 3.15 -23.25
CA ALA A 360 9.37 4.30 -22.85
C ALA A 360 8.81 4.17 -21.42
N VAL A 361 8.43 2.96 -20.99
CA VAL A 361 8.02 2.67 -19.60
C VAL A 361 9.16 3.00 -18.63
N ILE A 362 10.36 2.46 -18.88
CA ILE A 362 11.55 2.69 -18.05
C ILE A 362 11.93 4.18 -18.04
N ALA A 363 11.88 4.86 -19.19
CA ALA A 363 12.17 6.29 -19.28
C ALA A 363 11.19 7.13 -18.43
N SER A 364 9.89 6.85 -18.54
CA SER A 364 8.84 7.55 -17.78
C SER A 364 9.03 7.38 -16.28
N TRP A 365 9.33 6.15 -15.83
CA TRP A 365 9.55 5.87 -14.42
C TRP A 365 10.88 6.39 -13.88
N ASN A 366 11.93 6.45 -14.70
CA ASN A 366 13.16 7.15 -14.32
C ASN A 366 12.91 8.65 -14.10
N ALA A 367 12.17 9.31 -14.99
CA ALA A 367 11.76 10.71 -14.81
C ALA A 367 10.83 10.91 -13.61
N MET A 368 9.98 9.92 -13.33
CA MET A 368 9.17 9.89 -12.12
C MET A 368 10.06 9.87 -10.87
N LEU A 369 11.09 9.03 -10.83
CA LEU A 369 12.03 8.97 -9.69
C LEU A 369 12.77 10.30 -9.50
N ASP A 370 13.17 10.97 -10.58
CA ASP A 370 13.82 12.30 -10.50
C ASP A 370 12.91 13.35 -9.83
N SER A 371 11.61 13.31 -10.16
CA SER A 371 10.61 14.16 -9.51
C SER A 371 10.35 13.71 -8.08
N ALA A 372 10.27 12.40 -7.86
CA ALA A 372 10.02 11.80 -6.57
C ALA A 372 11.11 12.17 -5.56
N GLU A 373 12.38 12.27 -5.94
CA GLU A 373 13.47 12.68 -5.03
C GLU A 373 13.15 13.98 -4.27
N GLN A 374 12.46 14.92 -4.91
CA GLN A 374 12.05 16.21 -4.34
C GLN A 374 10.69 16.16 -3.63
N ALA A 375 9.89 15.11 -3.85
CA ALA A 375 8.57 14.92 -3.26
C ALA A 375 8.63 13.92 -2.09
N LEU A 376 8.86 14.42 -0.87
CA LEU A 376 9.04 13.59 0.34
C LEU A 376 7.87 12.67 0.65
N LEU A 377 6.64 13.10 0.36
CA LEU A 377 5.43 12.32 0.62
C LEU A 377 5.10 11.31 -0.49
N TYR A 378 5.78 11.37 -1.65
CA TYR A 378 5.50 10.43 -2.74
C TYR A 378 5.73 8.97 -2.28
N PRO A 379 4.77 8.05 -2.49
CA PRO A 379 4.78 6.70 -1.92
C PRO A 379 5.70 5.74 -2.68
N ILE A 380 7.02 5.95 -2.55
CA ILE A 380 8.04 5.17 -3.28
C ILE A 380 7.98 3.67 -3.00
N GLU A 381 7.56 3.27 -1.80
CA GLU A 381 7.44 1.85 -1.44
C GLU A 381 6.39 1.12 -2.30
N ALA A 382 5.27 1.77 -2.61
CA ALA A 382 4.25 1.18 -3.49
C ALA A 382 4.77 0.96 -4.91
N PHE A 383 5.62 1.86 -5.39
CA PHE A 383 6.29 1.71 -6.68
C PHE A 383 7.35 0.59 -6.65
N ALA A 384 8.13 0.47 -5.57
CA ALA A 384 9.09 -0.62 -5.42
C ALA A 384 8.40 -1.99 -5.43
N ASP A 385 7.22 -2.12 -4.80
CA ASP A 385 6.40 -3.34 -4.87
C ASP A 385 5.93 -3.65 -6.28
N LEU A 386 5.51 -2.64 -7.05
CA LEU A 386 5.16 -2.84 -8.46
C LEU A 386 6.35 -3.38 -9.26
N LEU A 387 7.56 -2.89 -9.00
CA LEU A 387 8.76 -3.38 -9.70
C LEU A 387 9.07 -4.85 -9.35
N VAL A 388 8.79 -5.30 -8.12
CA VAL A 388 8.89 -6.73 -7.77
C VAL A 388 7.99 -7.58 -8.67
N GLU A 389 6.71 -7.19 -8.82
CA GLU A 389 5.75 -7.91 -9.66
C GLU A 389 6.16 -7.88 -11.15
N ILE A 390 6.70 -6.76 -11.64
CA ILE A 390 7.17 -6.67 -13.03
C ILE A 390 8.40 -7.56 -13.24
N VAL A 391 9.32 -7.63 -12.28
CA VAL A 391 10.48 -8.53 -12.35
C VAL A 391 10.03 -10.00 -12.33
N LYS A 392 9.02 -10.35 -11.53
CA LYS A 392 8.42 -11.70 -11.56
C LYS A 392 7.91 -12.08 -12.95
N LEU A 393 7.40 -11.11 -13.73
CA LEU A 393 6.92 -11.34 -15.09
C LEU A 393 8.02 -11.30 -16.15
N ARG A 394 9.01 -10.41 -16.02
CA ARG A 394 9.99 -10.11 -17.06
C ARG A 394 11.39 -10.70 -16.85
N GLY A 395 11.76 -11.05 -15.63
CA GLY A 395 13.07 -11.59 -15.30
C GLY A 395 14.21 -10.57 -15.28
N ASP A 396 15.41 -11.03 -15.62
CA ASP A 396 16.71 -10.35 -15.60
C ASP A 396 16.90 -9.32 -16.73
N ASP A 397 15.95 -8.40 -16.86
CA ASP A 397 16.10 -7.23 -17.73
C ASP A 397 16.98 -6.18 -17.05
N ALA A 398 18.10 -5.84 -17.68
CA ALA A 398 19.12 -4.97 -17.08
C ALA A 398 18.60 -3.54 -16.80
N GLU A 399 17.74 -2.99 -17.66
CA GLU A 399 17.18 -1.65 -17.49
C GLU A 399 16.13 -1.63 -16.36
N LEU A 400 15.30 -2.67 -16.29
CA LEU A 400 14.35 -2.88 -15.21
C LEU A 400 15.05 -3.03 -13.85
N LEU A 401 16.08 -3.86 -13.76
CA LEU A 401 16.84 -4.04 -12.53
C LEU A 401 17.59 -2.76 -12.13
N ALA A 402 18.08 -1.97 -13.09
CA ALA A 402 18.66 -0.66 -12.81
C ALA A 402 17.62 0.33 -12.26
N LEU A 403 16.42 0.37 -12.84
CA LEU A 403 15.30 1.16 -12.32
C LEU A 403 14.91 0.72 -10.89
N ALA A 404 14.86 -0.58 -10.65
CA ALA A 404 14.56 -1.16 -9.35
C ALA A 404 15.62 -0.78 -8.30
N ALA A 405 16.90 -0.82 -8.66
CA ALA A 405 17.98 -0.34 -7.81
C ALA A 405 17.85 1.16 -7.48
N ARG A 406 17.46 2.00 -8.44
CA ARG A 406 17.21 3.43 -8.17
C ARG A 406 16.03 3.65 -7.22
N ALA A 407 14.94 2.90 -7.39
CA ALA A 407 13.79 2.97 -6.51
C ALA A 407 14.15 2.54 -5.08
N ASP A 408 14.93 1.47 -4.93
CA ASP A 408 15.44 0.98 -3.65
C ASP A 408 16.38 1.97 -2.98
N ASP A 409 17.24 2.66 -3.74
CA ASP A 409 18.12 3.69 -3.19
C ASP A 409 17.30 4.86 -2.64
N LEU A 410 16.26 5.30 -3.35
CA LEU A 410 15.35 6.34 -2.86
C LEU A 410 14.54 5.86 -1.64
N LEU A 411 14.05 4.62 -1.67
CA LEU A 411 13.37 3.99 -0.53
C LEU A 411 14.29 3.93 0.69
N GLY A 412 15.55 3.50 0.49
CA GLY A 412 16.57 3.40 1.53
C GLY A 412 16.92 4.76 2.15
N LYS A 413 16.98 5.83 1.36
CA LYS A 413 17.17 7.20 1.86
C LYS A 413 16.03 7.68 2.78
N ARG A 414 14.80 7.18 2.57
CA ARG A 414 13.58 7.64 3.28
C ARG A 414 13.17 6.75 4.45
N MET A 415 13.30 5.45 4.28
CA MET A 415 12.75 4.43 5.19
C MET A 415 13.84 3.51 5.76
N GLY A 416 15.11 3.76 5.43
CA GLY A 416 16.25 3.00 5.91
C GLY A 416 16.63 1.82 5.01
N GLY A 417 17.87 1.35 5.13
CA GLY A 417 18.43 0.27 4.30
C GLY A 417 17.69 -1.06 4.42
N VAL A 418 17.02 -1.31 5.55
CA VAL A 418 16.22 -2.53 5.77
C VAL A 418 15.07 -2.63 4.77
N ALA A 419 14.28 -1.56 4.60
CA ALA A 419 13.12 -1.56 3.70
C ALA A 419 13.55 -1.78 2.23
N ALA A 420 14.66 -1.17 1.81
CA ALA A 420 15.25 -1.41 0.50
C ALA A 420 15.76 -2.85 0.33
N GLY A 421 16.41 -3.39 1.37
CA GLY A 421 16.89 -4.77 1.38
C GLY A 421 15.77 -5.80 1.24
N GLU A 422 14.62 -5.57 1.88
CA GLU A 422 13.43 -6.42 1.76
C GLU A 422 12.94 -6.49 0.30
N LYS A 423 12.88 -5.36 -0.43
CA LYS A 423 12.48 -5.36 -1.85
C LYS A 423 13.46 -6.12 -2.74
N ALA A 424 14.76 -6.01 -2.48
CA ALA A 424 15.75 -6.79 -3.20
C ALA A 424 15.62 -8.31 -2.92
N ILE A 425 15.21 -8.71 -1.72
CA ILE A 425 14.91 -10.12 -1.41
C ILE A 425 13.67 -10.58 -2.16
N ASP A 426 12.57 -9.82 -2.11
CA ASP A 426 11.33 -10.17 -2.81
C ASP A 426 11.58 -10.33 -4.33
N ARG A 427 12.39 -9.45 -4.92
CA ARG A 427 12.87 -9.60 -6.30
C ARG A 427 13.72 -10.84 -6.50
N SER A 428 14.65 -11.14 -5.58
CA SER A 428 15.49 -12.34 -5.69
C SER A 428 14.66 -13.62 -5.69
N LEU A 429 13.63 -13.71 -4.84
CA LEU A 429 12.70 -14.85 -4.82
C LEU A 429 11.92 -14.95 -6.14
N SER A 430 11.45 -13.82 -6.65
CA SER A 430 10.78 -13.76 -7.96
C SER A 430 11.67 -14.23 -9.11
N LEU A 431 12.97 -13.95 -9.07
CA LEU A 431 13.95 -14.41 -10.06
C LEU A 431 14.26 -15.91 -9.90
N LEU A 432 14.31 -16.42 -8.67
CA LEU A 432 14.48 -17.85 -8.41
C LEU A 432 13.29 -18.68 -8.90
N GLU A 433 12.05 -18.18 -8.74
CA GLU A 433 10.85 -18.81 -9.30
C GLU A 433 10.89 -18.94 -10.83
N ARG A 434 11.69 -18.10 -11.50
CA ARG A 434 11.90 -18.09 -12.95
C ARG A 434 13.10 -18.90 -13.41
N ASP A 435 13.80 -19.58 -12.49
CA ASP A 435 15.06 -20.27 -12.78
C ASP A 435 16.15 -19.32 -13.29
N GLU A 436 16.22 -18.10 -12.73
CA GLU A 436 17.22 -17.07 -13.06
C GLU A 436 18.18 -16.80 -11.86
N PRO A 437 18.93 -17.82 -11.39
CA PRO A 437 19.68 -17.76 -10.13
C PRO A 437 20.84 -16.76 -10.15
N ALA A 438 21.47 -16.51 -11.31
CA ALA A 438 22.54 -15.53 -11.42
C ALA A 438 22.06 -14.10 -11.12
N ALA A 439 20.85 -13.76 -11.55
CA ALA A 439 20.21 -12.49 -11.26
C ALA A 439 19.77 -12.40 -9.80
N ALA A 440 19.16 -13.47 -9.28
CA ALA A 440 18.78 -13.57 -7.88
C ALA A 440 19.99 -13.37 -6.94
N ILE A 441 21.13 -13.99 -7.23
CA ILE A 441 22.37 -13.82 -6.46
C ILE A 441 22.82 -12.35 -6.46
N ARG A 442 22.73 -11.63 -7.59
CA ARG A 442 23.07 -10.19 -7.63
C ARG A 442 22.16 -9.36 -6.72
N GLU A 443 20.85 -9.61 -6.75
CA GLU A 443 19.90 -8.94 -5.87
C GLU A 443 20.14 -9.28 -4.39
N LEU A 444 20.43 -10.53 -4.06
CA LEU A 444 20.80 -10.96 -2.70
C LEU A 444 22.07 -10.24 -2.20
N HIS A 445 23.07 -10.04 -3.05
CA HIS A 445 24.26 -9.26 -2.66
C HIS A 445 23.93 -7.77 -2.44
N ARG A 446 23.05 -7.17 -3.24
CA ARG A 446 22.56 -5.80 -2.98
C ARG A 446 21.85 -5.72 -1.63
N ALA A 447 20.94 -6.65 -1.36
CA ALA A 447 20.22 -6.75 -0.11
C ALA A 447 21.19 -6.92 1.08
N LYS A 448 22.20 -7.77 0.94
CA LYS A 448 23.27 -7.97 1.93
C LYS A 448 23.94 -6.64 2.28
N THR A 449 24.39 -5.86 1.30
CA THR A 449 25.06 -4.57 1.56
C THR A 449 24.20 -3.62 2.38
N LYS A 450 22.90 -3.56 2.10
CA LYS A 450 21.96 -2.68 2.82
C LYS A 450 21.67 -3.18 4.23
N TRP A 451 21.56 -4.49 4.45
CA TRP A 451 21.24 -5.05 5.77
C TRP A 451 22.39 -5.06 6.76
N PHE A 452 23.63 -5.26 6.30
CA PHE A 452 24.81 -5.17 7.17
C PHE A 452 25.07 -3.74 7.68
N SER A 453 24.44 -2.73 7.09
CA SER A 453 24.43 -1.35 7.59
C SER A 453 23.22 -1.01 8.50
N GLY A 454 22.29 -1.95 8.70
CA GLY A 454 21.05 -1.78 9.47
C GLY A 454 21.04 -2.52 10.81
N GLU A 455 19.94 -2.38 11.56
CA GLU A 455 19.81 -2.89 12.94
C GLU A 455 19.32 -4.36 13.04
N ARG A 456 18.97 -5.03 11.92
CA ARG A 456 18.36 -6.38 11.93
C ARG A 456 19.28 -7.48 11.43
N LEU A 457 19.97 -8.14 12.37
CA LEU A 457 20.93 -9.18 12.04
C LEU A 457 20.31 -10.52 11.60
N ALA A 458 19.11 -10.87 12.10
CA ALA A 458 18.39 -12.08 11.68
C ALA A 458 18.13 -12.10 10.17
N GLY A 459 17.73 -10.95 9.59
CA GLY A 459 17.55 -10.81 8.15
C GLY A 459 18.86 -11.02 7.38
N ALA A 460 19.95 -10.40 7.85
CA ALA A 460 21.26 -10.57 7.24
C ALA A 460 21.74 -12.03 7.22
N VAL A 461 21.49 -12.79 8.31
CA VAL A 461 21.75 -14.23 8.38
C VAL A 461 20.93 -14.98 7.33
N ARG A 462 19.63 -14.71 7.21
CA ARG A 462 18.77 -15.36 6.20
C ARG A 462 19.26 -15.10 4.76
N ILE A 463 19.71 -13.89 4.43
CA ILE A 463 20.34 -13.62 3.12
C ILE A 463 21.59 -14.49 2.92
N LEU A 464 22.44 -14.61 3.94
CA LEU A 464 23.65 -15.42 3.84
C LEU A 464 23.32 -16.89 3.61
N LEU A 465 22.30 -17.43 4.27
CA LEU A 465 21.84 -18.81 4.05
C LEU A 465 21.29 -18.99 2.64
N LEU A 466 20.45 -18.07 2.15
CA LEU A 466 19.98 -18.09 0.77
C LEU A 466 21.15 -18.04 -0.22
N LEU A 467 22.12 -17.15 -0.03
CA LEU A 467 23.33 -17.10 -0.87
C LEU A 467 24.11 -18.42 -0.80
N ALA A 468 24.26 -19.00 0.39
CA ALA A 468 24.96 -20.27 0.57
C ALA A 468 24.28 -21.40 -0.21
N GLU A 469 22.96 -21.49 -0.08
CA GLU A 469 22.13 -22.43 -0.83
C GLU A 469 22.30 -22.23 -2.33
N GLN A 470 22.14 -21.01 -2.83
CA GLN A 470 22.24 -20.72 -4.26
C GLN A 470 23.62 -21.06 -4.82
N TYR A 471 24.70 -20.70 -4.13
CA TYR A 471 26.05 -21.09 -4.55
C TYR A 471 26.25 -22.60 -4.51
N ARG A 472 25.71 -23.30 -3.51
CA ARG A 472 25.82 -24.76 -3.39
C ARG A 472 25.10 -25.47 -4.53
N GLN A 473 23.87 -25.04 -4.86
CA GLN A 473 23.10 -25.58 -5.99
C GLN A 473 23.83 -25.44 -7.33
N HIS A 474 24.72 -24.45 -7.46
CA HIS A 474 25.54 -24.20 -8.64
C HIS A 474 26.95 -24.84 -8.58
N GLY A 475 27.22 -25.68 -7.59
CA GLY A 475 28.53 -26.35 -7.42
C GLY A 475 29.66 -25.43 -6.95
N LEU A 476 29.34 -24.21 -6.50
CA LEU A 476 30.31 -23.22 -6.01
C LEU A 476 30.53 -23.39 -4.51
N ALA A 477 31.05 -24.56 -4.11
CA ALA A 477 31.12 -25.00 -2.72
C ALA A 477 31.89 -24.05 -1.78
N TYR A 478 32.98 -23.42 -2.23
CA TYR A 478 33.72 -22.46 -1.41
C TYR A 478 33.00 -21.12 -1.21
N ALA A 479 32.22 -20.68 -2.20
CA ALA A 479 31.37 -19.50 -2.04
C ALA A 479 30.23 -19.81 -1.06
N ALA A 480 29.60 -20.98 -1.22
CA ALA A 480 28.59 -21.47 -0.27
C ALA A 480 29.14 -21.53 1.16
N LYS A 481 30.31 -22.16 1.33
CA LYS A 481 31.03 -22.26 2.60
C LYS A 481 31.30 -20.89 3.21
N TYR A 482 31.77 -19.92 2.44
CA TYR A 482 32.04 -18.57 2.94
C TYR A 482 30.78 -17.93 3.56
N HIS A 483 29.65 -18.02 2.86
CA HIS A 483 28.39 -17.45 3.32
C HIS A 483 27.81 -18.22 4.52
N ALA A 484 27.78 -19.56 4.46
CA ALA A 484 27.30 -20.40 5.56
C ALA A 484 28.15 -20.25 6.83
N MET A 485 29.47 -20.18 6.69
CA MET A 485 30.39 -19.95 7.81
C MET A 485 30.19 -18.58 8.43
N THR A 486 29.93 -17.55 7.61
CA THR A 486 29.62 -16.21 8.12
C THR A 486 28.31 -16.22 8.90
N ALA A 487 27.27 -16.90 8.38
CA ALA A 487 26.00 -17.06 9.07
C ALA A 487 26.18 -17.77 10.42
N ALA A 488 26.87 -18.92 10.42
CA ALA A 488 27.12 -19.72 11.63
C ALA A 488 27.94 -18.96 12.69
N LEU A 489 28.86 -18.09 12.26
CA LEU A 489 29.61 -17.21 13.14
C LEU A 489 28.69 -16.19 13.81
N LEU A 490 27.88 -15.48 13.02
CA LEU A 490 26.95 -14.47 13.54
C LEU A 490 25.97 -15.10 14.53
N THR A 491 25.31 -16.21 14.16
CA THR A 491 24.33 -16.86 15.03
C THR A 491 24.93 -17.39 16.33
N ARG A 492 26.23 -17.71 16.37
CA ARG A 492 26.91 -18.20 17.57
C ARG A 492 27.21 -17.10 18.59
N TYR A 493 27.67 -15.94 18.13
CA TYR A 493 28.18 -14.89 19.01
C TYR A 493 27.10 -13.87 19.40
N GLU A 494 25.97 -13.88 18.73
CA GLU A 494 24.87 -12.99 19.01
C GLU A 494 24.13 -13.32 20.29
N ARG A 495 23.49 -12.29 20.86
CA ARG A 495 22.71 -12.40 22.10
C ARG A 495 21.22 -12.54 21.87
N ASP A 496 20.76 -12.19 20.68
CA ASP A 496 19.38 -12.31 20.27
C ASP A 496 19.02 -13.78 20.05
N ASP A 497 18.03 -14.28 20.79
CA ASP A 497 17.60 -15.67 20.73
C ASP A 497 16.96 -16.01 19.37
N ASP A 498 16.33 -15.05 18.69
CA ASP A 498 15.77 -15.27 17.36
C ASP A 498 16.86 -15.49 16.31
N VAL A 499 18.02 -14.84 16.48
CA VAL A 499 19.20 -15.06 15.62
C VAL A 499 19.86 -16.40 15.96
N ARG A 500 19.94 -16.76 17.25
CA ARG A 500 20.53 -18.05 17.68
C ARG A 500 19.74 -19.26 17.18
N ARG A 501 18.42 -19.15 17.08
CA ARG A 501 17.56 -20.20 16.50
C ARG A 501 17.94 -20.57 15.07
N LEU A 502 18.61 -19.69 14.32
CA LEU A 502 19.11 -19.98 12.97
C LEU A 502 20.45 -20.73 12.96
N GLN A 503 21.09 -20.93 14.12
CA GLN A 503 22.41 -21.57 14.20
C GLN A 503 22.43 -23.01 13.67
N PRO A 504 21.45 -23.89 13.97
CA PRO A 504 21.44 -25.25 13.43
C PRO A 504 21.42 -25.26 11.90
N GLU A 505 20.56 -24.43 11.29
CA GLU A 505 20.45 -24.28 9.85
C GLU A 505 21.76 -23.78 9.23
N ALA A 506 22.38 -22.76 9.83
CA ALA A 506 23.64 -22.22 9.35
C ALA A 506 24.81 -23.22 9.40
N LEU A 507 24.88 -24.03 10.47
CA LEU A 507 25.88 -25.08 10.60
C LEU A 507 25.60 -26.25 9.66
N LEU A 508 24.34 -26.54 9.37
CA LEU A 508 23.93 -27.56 8.41
C LEU A 508 24.31 -27.16 6.97
N ASP A 509 24.04 -25.91 6.58
CA ASP A 509 24.51 -25.36 5.29
C ASP A 509 26.03 -25.38 5.18
N LEU A 510 26.74 -25.14 6.29
CA LEU A 510 28.20 -25.21 6.33
C LEU A 510 28.70 -26.65 6.15
N LEU A 511 28.05 -27.63 6.78
CA LEU A 511 28.37 -29.05 6.59
C LEU A 511 28.17 -29.46 5.14
N ASP A 512 27.03 -29.12 4.53
CA ASP A 512 26.74 -29.43 3.13
C ASP A 512 27.75 -28.76 2.18
N ALA A 513 28.24 -27.56 2.52
CA ALA A 513 29.27 -26.88 1.75
C ALA A 513 30.67 -27.51 1.92
N GLU A 514 31.01 -28.04 3.10
CA GLU A 514 32.25 -28.80 3.32
C GLU A 514 32.24 -30.11 2.53
N ASP A 515 31.11 -30.83 2.55
CA ASP A 515 30.92 -32.06 1.79
C ASP A 515 31.00 -31.80 0.28
N GLY A 516 30.27 -30.78 -0.22
CA GLY A 516 30.33 -30.36 -1.61
C GLY A 516 31.71 -29.88 -2.07
N ALA A 517 32.57 -29.43 -1.15
CA ALA A 517 33.96 -29.06 -1.43
C ALA A 517 34.94 -30.24 -1.32
N GLY A 518 34.49 -31.43 -0.88
CA GLY A 518 35.35 -32.59 -0.61
C GLY A 518 36.22 -32.47 0.66
N ASN A 519 35.87 -31.57 1.58
CA ASN A 519 36.64 -31.29 2.79
C ASN A 519 36.23 -32.21 3.95
N SER A 520 36.46 -33.52 3.82
CA SER A 520 35.99 -34.51 4.80
C SER A 520 36.44 -34.23 6.24
N PHE A 521 37.68 -33.77 6.45
CA PHE A 521 38.14 -33.39 7.81
C PHE A 521 37.41 -32.18 8.40
N GLY A 522 37.02 -31.21 7.56
CA GLY A 522 36.23 -30.07 8.00
C GLY A 522 34.83 -30.49 8.42
N PHE A 523 34.20 -31.33 7.61
CA PHE A 523 32.89 -31.94 7.90
C PHE A 523 32.90 -32.70 9.23
N LEU A 524 33.84 -33.63 9.42
CA LEU A 524 33.98 -34.43 10.65
C LEU A 524 34.15 -33.56 11.90
N ARG A 525 34.87 -32.45 11.79
CA ARG A 525 35.13 -31.54 12.91
C ARG A 525 33.91 -30.69 13.26
N LEU A 526 33.09 -30.33 12.28
CA LEU A 526 31.91 -29.47 12.47
C LEU A 526 30.69 -30.25 12.95
N LEU A 527 30.60 -31.55 12.66
CA LEU A 527 29.44 -32.35 13.02
C LEU A 527 29.09 -32.33 14.52
N PRO A 528 30.03 -32.49 15.48
CA PRO A 528 29.71 -32.39 16.90
C PRO A 528 29.21 -31.00 17.30
N VAL A 529 29.72 -29.95 16.64
CA VAL A 529 29.29 -28.56 16.88
C VAL A 529 27.86 -28.33 16.38
N PHE A 530 27.54 -28.87 15.21
CA PHE A 530 26.18 -28.87 14.67
C PHE A 530 25.20 -29.64 15.56
N ILE A 531 25.52 -30.88 15.95
CA ILE A 531 24.67 -31.69 16.83
C ILE A 531 24.38 -30.95 18.13
N GLN A 532 25.41 -30.32 18.73
CA GLN A 532 25.24 -29.52 19.94
C GLN A 532 24.29 -28.33 19.71
N ALA A 533 24.48 -27.57 18.63
CA ALA A 533 23.61 -26.44 18.30
C ALA A 533 22.16 -26.89 18.04
N HIS A 534 21.98 -27.99 17.30
CA HIS A 534 20.67 -28.56 17.01
C HIS A 534 19.94 -28.99 18.29
N ILE A 535 20.65 -29.51 19.30
CA ILE A 535 20.07 -29.85 20.61
C ILE A 535 19.66 -28.60 21.40
N PHE A 536 20.43 -27.52 21.31
CA PHE A 536 20.19 -26.31 22.12
C PHE A 536 19.18 -25.34 21.53
N HIS A 537 18.97 -25.35 20.21
CA HIS A 537 18.26 -24.28 19.52
C HIS A 537 17.13 -24.74 18.58
N ASP A 538 17.01 -26.04 18.29
CA ASP A 538 15.92 -26.59 17.48
C ASP A 538 14.76 -27.06 18.38
N ASP A 539 13.51 -26.92 17.91
CA ASP A 539 12.31 -27.33 18.64
C ASP A 539 12.12 -28.86 18.69
N HIS A 540 12.70 -29.60 17.74
CA HIS A 540 12.60 -31.07 17.61
C HIS A 540 13.97 -31.72 17.41
N PRO A 541 14.89 -31.57 18.38
CA PRO A 541 16.27 -31.96 18.21
C PRO A 541 16.43 -33.46 17.90
N LEU A 542 17.32 -33.77 16.95
CA LEU A 542 17.67 -35.14 16.53
C LEU A 542 16.53 -35.94 15.88
N ASN A 543 15.39 -35.32 15.55
CA ASN A 543 14.30 -35.98 14.84
C ASN A 543 14.63 -36.11 13.33
N THR A 544 15.22 -37.24 12.93
CA THR A 544 15.62 -37.46 11.53
C THR A 544 14.46 -37.51 10.54
N GLU A 545 13.23 -37.81 10.98
CA GLU A 545 12.04 -37.79 10.12
C GLU A 545 11.61 -36.35 9.77
N GLN A 546 11.79 -35.41 10.70
CA GLN A 546 11.47 -33.99 10.49
C GLN A 546 12.66 -33.21 9.89
N HIS A 547 13.87 -33.78 9.92
CA HIS A 547 15.08 -33.17 9.39
C HIS A 547 15.80 -34.10 8.38
N PRO A 548 15.36 -34.17 7.11
CA PRO A 548 15.94 -35.07 6.10
C PRO A 548 17.43 -34.79 5.82
N ARG A 549 17.85 -33.53 5.88
CA ARG A 549 19.26 -33.13 5.71
C ARG A 549 20.15 -33.62 6.86
N LEU A 550 19.63 -33.64 8.10
CA LEU A 550 20.30 -34.27 9.25
C LEU A 550 20.49 -35.77 9.00
N GLN A 551 19.44 -36.47 8.52
CA GLN A 551 19.52 -37.90 8.19
C GLN A 551 20.58 -38.17 7.12
N SER A 552 20.61 -37.37 6.05
CA SER A 552 21.61 -37.49 4.99
C SER A 552 23.04 -37.35 5.52
N ASN A 553 23.30 -36.30 6.30
CA ASN A 553 24.64 -36.02 6.85
C ASN A 553 25.10 -37.06 7.88
N LEU A 554 24.18 -37.62 8.70
CA LEU A 554 24.50 -38.76 9.56
C LEU A 554 24.70 -40.05 8.75
N GLY A 555 23.93 -40.24 7.68
CA GLY A 555 24.03 -41.38 6.77
C GLY A 555 25.37 -41.48 6.03
N GLN A 556 26.08 -40.37 5.85
CA GLN A 556 27.45 -40.36 5.29
C GLN A 556 28.47 -41.12 6.15
N PHE A 557 28.20 -41.33 7.44
CA PHE A 557 28.98 -42.24 8.31
C PHE A 557 28.50 -43.70 8.22
N GLY A 558 27.29 -43.92 7.72
CA GLY A 558 26.62 -45.21 7.57
C GLY A 558 27.04 -45.98 6.32
N VAL A 559 28.34 -46.01 5.99
CA VAL A 559 28.93 -47.18 5.32
C VAL A 559 29.43 -48.09 6.45
N PRO A 560 29.17 -49.41 6.48
CA PRO A 560 29.41 -50.24 7.67
C PRO A 560 30.89 -50.26 8.08
N ALA A 561 31.30 -49.33 8.93
CA ALA A 561 32.56 -49.39 9.64
C ALA A 561 32.37 -50.40 10.78
N TRP A 562 32.55 -51.67 10.44
CA TRP A 562 33.18 -52.69 11.28
C TRP A 562 33.10 -52.42 12.79
N PHE A 563 31.92 -52.61 13.38
CA PHE A 563 31.84 -53.01 14.78
C PHE A 563 32.05 -54.53 14.79
N PRO A 564 33.22 -55.06 15.20
CA PRO A 564 33.30 -56.47 15.47
C PRO A 564 32.35 -56.75 16.64
N GLU A 565 31.42 -57.66 16.43
CA GLU A 565 30.55 -58.19 17.48
C GLU A 565 31.44 -58.66 18.65
N ALA A 566 31.32 -57.99 19.79
CA ALA A 566 31.82 -58.53 21.06
C ALA A 566 30.72 -59.43 21.63
N GLY A 567 31.01 -60.73 21.65
CA GLY A 567 30.19 -61.75 22.32
C GLY A 567 30.28 -61.72 23.84
#